data_AF-A6FXD7-F1
#
_entry.id   AF-A6FXD7-F1
#
_cell.length_a   1.000
_cell.length_b   1.000
_cell.length_c   1.000
_cell.angle_alpha   90.00
_cell.angle_beta   90.00
_cell.angle_gamma   90.00
#
_symmetry.space_group_name_H-M   'P 1'
#
loop_
_entity.id
_entity.type
_entity.pdbx_description
1 polymer ?
#
loop_
_entity_poly.entity_id
_entity_poly.type
_entity_poly.pdbx_seq_one_letter_code
_entity_poly.pdbx_strand_id
1 'polypeptide(L)'
;MFERRLLRACAAELAERFPELPPRRELAAQMRDHRSALEAEEPEAREPTAGARMLVELVLADVALLRTLEAAGIEREVAVGVVGRGNEKMLAGGLKVLGASRWMFGREPIARLTRLCRLLNGVFPFAPPAFERVDLPGSPTLLAFDYRRCPMADASARHEAPDLCAEAFCRIDHRIAEVFEV
;
A
#
# COMPACT_ATOMS: atom_id res chain seq x y z
N MET A 1 -0.29 -14.41 -1.66
CA MET A 1 -1.68 -14.25 -1.15
C MET A 1 -2.32 -12.94 -1.63
N PHE A 2 -1.56 -11.83 -1.62
CA PHE A 2 -2.03 -10.49 -1.98
C PHE A 2 -2.40 -10.36 -3.46
N GLU A 3 -1.70 -11.03 -4.36
CA GLU A 3 -1.86 -10.96 -5.82
C GLU A 3 -3.29 -11.28 -6.25
N ARG A 4 -3.85 -12.37 -5.71
CA ARG A 4 -5.24 -12.77 -6.02
C ARG A 4 -6.25 -11.76 -5.51
N ARG A 5 -6.00 -11.11 -4.37
CA ARG A 5 -6.92 -10.11 -3.80
C ARG A 5 -6.82 -8.81 -4.57
N LEU A 6 -5.61 -8.34 -4.85
CA LEU A 6 -5.34 -7.15 -5.63
C LEU A 6 -5.92 -7.26 -7.03
N LEU A 7 -5.62 -8.34 -7.76
CA LEU A 7 -6.16 -8.55 -9.10
C LEU A 7 -7.69 -8.65 -9.11
N ARG A 8 -8.30 -9.23 -8.06
CA ARG A 8 -9.77 -9.20 -7.90
C ARG A 8 -10.30 -7.80 -7.66
N ALA A 9 -9.62 -6.98 -6.87
CA ALA A 9 -10.00 -5.59 -6.60
C ALA A 9 -9.92 -4.72 -7.87
N CYS A 10 -8.97 -5.00 -8.77
CA CYS A 10 -8.82 -4.33 -10.06
C CYS A 10 -9.75 -4.88 -11.16
N ALA A 11 -10.27 -6.11 -11.02
CA ALA A 11 -10.87 -6.85 -12.12
C ALA A 11 -12.02 -6.13 -12.85
N ALA A 12 -12.94 -5.49 -12.12
CA ALA A 12 -14.07 -4.79 -12.73
C ALA A 12 -13.59 -3.60 -13.59
N GLU A 13 -12.65 -2.82 -13.05
CA GLU A 13 -12.09 -1.67 -13.74
C GLU A 13 -11.26 -2.08 -14.96
N LEU A 14 -10.46 -3.14 -14.84
CA LEU A 14 -9.69 -3.69 -15.95
C LEU A 14 -10.62 -4.16 -17.09
N ALA A 15 -11.69 -4.87 -16.77
CA ALA A 15 -12.64 -5.36 -17.77
C ALA A 15 -13.43 -4.23 -18.44
N GLU A 16 -13.74 -3.16 -17.72
CA GLU A 16 -14.46 -2.00 -18.25
C GLU A 16 -13.58 -1.12 -19.15
N ARG A 17 -12.36 -0.83 -18.70
CA ARG A 17 -11.48 0.14 -19.36
C ARG A 17 -10.58 -0.45 -20.43
N PHE A 18 -10.27 -1.73 -20.33
CA PHE A 18 -9.34 -2.44 -21.22
C PHE A 18 -9.92 -3.81 -21.61
N PRO A 19 -11.05 -3.83 -22.34
CA PRO A 19 -11.72 -5.07 -22.74
C PRO A 19 -10.85 -6.00 -23.61
N GLU A 20 -9.80 -5.46 -24.23
CA GLU A 20 -8.81 -6.17 -25.03
C GLU A 20 -7.77 -6.94 -24.20
N LEU A 21 -7.70 -6.73 -22.88
CA LEU A 21 -6.74 -7.43 -22.04
C LEU A 21 -6.96 -8.95 -22.05
N PRO A 22 -5.89 -9.73 -21.85
CA PRO A 22 -6.00 -11.16 -21.64
C PRO A 22 -6.99 -11.49 -20.50
N PRO A 23 -7.64 -12.65 -20.55
CA PRO A 23 -8.51 -13.09 -19.47
C PRO A 23 -7.79 -13.06 -18.13
N ARG A 24 -8.50 -12.72 -17.04
CA ARG A 24 -7.92 -12.60 -15.68
C ARG A 24 -7.02 -13.77 -15.25
N ARG A 25 -7.31 -15.00 -15.71
CA ARG A 25 -6.48 -16.18 -15.39
C ARG A 25 -5.06 -16.09 -15.94
N GLU A 26 -4.91 -15.45 -17.10
CA GLU A 26 -3.66 -15.27 -17.82
C GLU A 26 -2.88 -14.09 -17.24
N LEU A 27 -3.54 -12.96 -16.98
CA LEU A 27 -2.95 -11.87 -16.20
C LEU A 27 -2.45 -12.36 -14.83
N ALA A 28 -3.22 -13.22 -14.17
CA ALA A 28 -2.78 -13.82 -12.91
C ALA A 28 -1.56 -14.72 -13.06
N ALA A 29 -1.36 -15.37 -14.22
CA ALA A 29 -0.17 -16.18 -14.49
C ALA A 29 1.05 -15.29 -14.71
N GLN A 30 0.94 -14.31 -15.61
CA GLN A 30 1.99 -13.32 -15.87
C GLN A 30 2.41 -12.58 -14.58
N MET A 31 1.43 -12.18 -13.76
CA MET A 31 1.69 -11.55 -12.47
C MET A 31 2.47 -12.46 -11.52
N ARG A 32 2.20 -13.78 -11.52
CA ARG A 32 2.99 -14.73 -10.70
C ARG A 32 4.41 -14.87 -11.22
N ASP A 33 4.60 -14.88 -12.54
CA ASP A 33 5.93 -14.99 -13.13
C ASP A 33 6.78 -13.76 -12.80
N HIS A 34 6.23 -12.55 -12.96
CA HIS A 34 6.87 -11.31 -12.52
C HIS A 34 7.14 -11.31 -11.01
N ARG A 35 6.21 -11.85 -10.23
CA ARG A 35 6.35 -11.95 -8.79
C ARG A 35 7.52 -12.83 -8.38
N SER A 36 7.64 -14.02 -8.97
CA SER A 36 8.75 -14.93 -8.69
C SER A 36 10.10 -14.35 -9.10
N ALA A 37 10.16 -13.55 -10.18
CA ALA A 37 11.38 -12.84 -10.55
C ALA A 37 11.77 -11.78 -9.49
N LEU A 38 10.81 -11.00 -9.00
CA LEU A 38 11.03 -10.00 -7.95
C LEU A 38 11.52 -10.63 -6.64
N GLU A 39 10.92 -11.74 -6.22
CA GLU A 39 11.32 -12.47 -5.01
C GLU A 39 12.76 -13.02 -5.10
N ALA A 40 13.22 -13.38 -6.29
CA ALA A 40 14.59 -13.82 -6.49
C ALA A 40 15.61 -12.66 -6.30
N GLU A 41 15.19 -11.43 -6.59
CA GLU A 41 15.98 -10.20 -6.40
C GLU A 41 15.85 -9.64 -4.96
N GLU A 42 14.74 -9.94 -4.29
CA GLU A 42 14.41 -9.48 -2.94
C GLU A 42 14.16 -10.63 -1.95
N PRO A 43 15.20 -11.15 -1.32
CA PRO A 43 15.01 -12.15 -0.28
C PRO A 43 14.24 -11.53 0.91
N GLU A 44 13.03 -12.06 1.18
CA GLU A 44 12.09 -11.71 2.28
C GLU A 44 12.75 -11.54 3.66
N ALA A 45 13.92 -12.14 3.86
CA ALA A 45 14.71 -12.11 5.09
C ALA A 45 15.36 -10.75 5.41
N ARG A 46 15.25 -9.73 4.55
CA ARG A 46 15.92 -8.43 4.75
C ARG A 46 15.30 -7.57 5.85
N GLU A 47 13.98 -7.63 6.06
CA GLU A 47 13.34 -6.73 7.01
C GLU A 47 13.23 -7.33 8.43
N PRO A 48 13.52 -6.54 9.49
CA PRO A 48 13.62 -7.06 10.85
C PRO A 48 12.26 -7.27 11.53
N THR A 49 11.18 -6.65 11.02
CA THR A 49 9.83 -6.76 11.62
C THR A 49 8.85 -7.48 10.69
N ALA A 50 7.91 -8.24 11.28
CA ALA A 50 6.90 -8.95 10.52
C ALA A 50 5.98 -8.00 9.72
N GLY A 51 5.69 -6.80 10.28
CA GLY A 51 4.93 -5.77 9.59
C GLY A 51 5.62 -5.23 8.35
N ALA A 52 6.93 -4.95 8.44
CA ALA A 52 7.70 -4.51 7.29
C ALA A 52 7.80 -5.59 6.22
N ARG A 53 8.02 -6.87 6.60
CA ARG A 53 7.99 -7.98 5.63
C ARG A 53 6.65 -8.04 4.91
N MET A 54 5.53 -8.00 5.64
CA MET A 54 4.20 -8.00 5.03
C MET A 54 3.98 -6.82 4.07
N LEU A 55 4.47 -5.62 4.42
CA LEU A 55 4.31 -4.44 3.58
C LEU A 55 5.21 -4.49 2.32
N VAL A 56 6.44 -4.99 2.44
CA VAL A 56 7.31 -5.25 1.28
C VAL A 56 6.68 -6.30 0.37
N GLU A 57 6.15 -7.37 0.95
CA GLU A 57 5.38 -8.38 0.23
C GLU A 57 4.20 -7.78 -0.55
N LEU A 58 3.51 -6.80 0.03
CA LEU A 58 2.44 -6.10 -0.67
C LEU A 58 2.97 -5.22 -1.81
N VAL A 59 4.05 -4.47 -1.59
CA VAL A 59 4.74 -3.66 -2.62
C VAL A 59 5.16 -4.54 -3.80
N LEU A 60 5.79 -5.68 -3.56
CA LEU A 60 6.23 -6.59 -4.61
C LEU A 60 5.03 -7.16 -5.41
N ALA A 61 3.87 -7.33 -4.78
CA ALA A 61 2.65 -7.73 -5.49
C ALA A 61 2.13 -6.60 -6.37
N ASP A 62 2.17 -5.36 -5.89
CA ASP A 62 1.79 -4.19 -6.67
C ASP A 62 2.71 -3.99 -7.87
N VAL A 63 4.03 -4.11 -7.69
CA VAL A 63 5.02 -4.03 -8.77
C VAL A 63 4.80 -5.16 -9.79
N ALA A 64 4.51 -6.38 -9.34
CA ALA A 64 4.21 -7.49 -10.24
C ALA A 64 2.95 -7.20 -11.08
N LEU A 65 1.91 -6.60 -10.50
CA LEU A 65 0.72 -6.20 -11.25
C LEU A 65 1.04 -5.06 -12.22
N LEU A 66 1.78 -4.04 -11.80
CA LEU A 66 2.21 -2.93 -12.65
C LEU A 66 2.93 -3.46 -13.91
N ARG A 67 3.94 -4.31 -13.73
CA ARG A 67 4.69 -4.94 -14.84
C ARG A 67 3.79 -5.75 -15.76
N THR A 68 2.82 -6.47 -15.19
CA THR A 68 1.83 -7.24 -15.96
C THR A 68 0.98 -6.31 -16.86
N LEU A 69 0.54 -5.18 -16.31
CA LEU A 69 -0.27 -4.21 -17.05
C LEU A 69 0.54 -3.47 -18.12
N GLU A 70 1.78 -3.07 -17.81
CA GLU A 70 2.72 -2.48 -18.77
C GLU A 70 3.03 -3.45 -19.92
N ALA A 71 3.28 -4.74 -19.61
CA ALA A 71 3.51 -5.78 -20.62
C ALA A 71 2.28 -6.04 -21.51
N ALA A 72 1.08 -5.74 -21.02
CA ALA A 72 -0.16 -5.79 -21.78
C ALA A 72 -0.43 -4.49 -22.58
N GLY A 73 0.50 -3.53 -22.57
CA GLY A 73 0.43 -2.28 -23.34
C GLY A 73 -0.30 -1.15 -22.64
N ILE A 74 -0.56 -1.24 -21.33
CA ILE A 74 -1.15 -0.13 -20.57
C ILE A 74 -0.06 0.86 -20.18
N GLU A 75 -0.28 2.13 -20.51
CA GLU A 75 0.60 3.22 -20.10
C GLU A 75 0.81 3.27 -18.59
N ARG A 76 2.05 3.50 -18.17
CA ARG A 76 2.49 3.41 -16.77
C ARG A 76 1.64 4.23 -15.81
N GLU A 77 1.39 5.51 -16.11
CA GLU A 77 0.59 6.40 -15.26
C GLU A 77 -0.82 5.82 -15.03
N VAL A 78 -1.40 5.26 -16.08
CA VAL A 78 -2.72 4.64 -16.03
C VAL A 78 -2.68 3.36 -15.20
N ALA A 79 -1.68 2.51 -15.42
CA ALA A 79 -1.48 1.27 -14.66
C ALA A 79 -1.26 1.54 -13.17
N VAL A 80 -0.40 2.50 -12.81
CA VAL A 80 -0.18 2.97 -11.43
C VAL A 80 -1.49 3.39 -10.77
N GLY A 81 -2.30 4.19 -11.47
CA GLY A 81 -3.61 4.59 -10.95
C GLY A 81 -4.57 3.41 -10.74
N VAL A 82 -4.56 2.41 -11.64
CA VAL A 82 -5.39 1.20 -11.48
C VAL A 82 -4.95 0.41 -10.25
N VAL A 83 -3.64 0.20 -10.07
CA VAL A 83 -3.10 -0.52 -8.91
C VAL A 83 -3.42 0.23 -7.61
N GLY A 84 -3.22 1.54 -7.58
CA GLY A 84 -3.53 2.36 -6.40
C GLY A 84 -5.00 2.30 -5.98
N ARG A 85 -5.92 2.47 -6.94
CA ARG A 85 -7.36 2.27 -6.68
C ARG A 85 -7.69 0.83 -6.28
N GLY A 86 -6.96 -0.15 -6.80
CA GLY A 86 -7.04 -1.54 -6.39
C GLY A 86 -6.71 -1.74 -4.91
N ASN A 87 -5.63 -1.14 -4.44
CA ASN A 87 -5.25 -1.16 -3.02
C ASN A 87 -6.27 -0.46 -2.14
N GLU A 88 -6.78 0.70 -2.55
CA GLU A 88 -7.85 1.39 -1.83
C GLU A 88 -9.09 0.50 -1.68
N LYS A 89 -9.53 -0.16 -2.76
CA LYS A 89 -10.66 -1.12 -2.74
C LYS A 89 -10.37 -2.31 -1.83
N MET A 90 -9.14 -2.83 -1.83
CA MET A 90 -8.74 -3.95 -0.98
C MET A 90 -8.78 -3.59 0.51
N LEU A 91 -8.41 -2.35 0.85
CA LEU A 91 -8.34 -1.86 2.23
C LEU A 91 -9.65 -1.22 2.73
N ALA A 92 -10.58 -0.88 1.82
CA ALA A 92 -11.84 -0.22 2.14
C ALA A 92 -12.65 -0.93 3.25
N GLY A 93 -12.65 -2.27 3.27
CA GLY A 93 -13.29 -3.04 4.34
C GLY A 93 -12.67 -2.79 5.71
N GLY A 94 -11.34 -2.76 5.78
CA GLY A 94 -10.60 -2.44 7.01
C GLY A 94 -10.82 -1.00 7.45
N LEU A 95 -10.80 -0.05 6.52
CA LEU A 95 -11.07 1.37 6.81
C LEU A 95 -12.48 1.59 7.37
N LYS A 96 -13.49 0.87 6.85
CA LYS A 96 -14.86 0.91 7.40
C LYS A 96 -14.92 0.44 8.85
N VAL A 97 -14.26 -0.68 9.16
CA VAL A 97 -14.18 -1.20 10.54
C VAL A 97 -13.44 -0.23 11.46
N LEU A 98 -12.34 0.34 10.98
CA LEU A 98 -11.56 1.34 11.70
C LEU A 98 -12.40 2.59 11.98
N GLY A 99 -13.19 3.06 11.00
CA GLY A 99 -14.11 4.17 11.18
C GLY A 99 -15.24 3.91 12.17
N ALA A 100 -15.86 2.73 12.09
CA ALA A 100 -16.90 2.33 13.04
C ALA A 100 -16.39 2.23 14.49
N SER A 101 -15.08 2.01 14.66
CA SER A 101 -14.43 1.84 15.96
C SER A 101 -13.56 3.03 16.38
N ARG A 102 -13.57 4.13 15.62
CA ARG A 102 -12.68 5.29 15.82
C ARG A 102 -12.81 5.96 17.20
N TRP A 103 -13.99 5.88 17.82
CA TRP A 103 -14.27 6.46 19.15
C TRP A 103 -13.47 5.80 20.27
N MET A 104 -12.99 4.56 20.07
CA MET A 104 -12.09 3.88 21.02
C MET A 104 -10.73 4.59 21.12
N PHE A 105 -10.36 5.40 20.12
CA PHE A 105 -9.13 6.18 20.11
C PHE A 105 -9.29 7.58 20.69
N GLY A 106 -10.44 7.91 21.30
CA GLY A 106 -10.72 9.20 21.96
C GLY A 106 -11.81 10.03 21.29
N ARG A 107 -12.01 11.26 21.78
CA ARG A 107 -13.09 12.17 21.32
C ARG A 107 -12.63 13.11 20.20
N GLU A 108 -11.50 13.78 20.39
CA GLU A 108 -10.99 14.77 19.42
C GLU A 108 -10.43 14.09 18.15
N PRO A 109 -10.78 14.55 16.93
CA PRO A 109 -10.31 13.99 15.65
C PRO A 109 -8.79 13.79 15.57
N ILE A 110 -8.02 14.85 15.75
CA ILE A 110 -6.55 14.81 15.66
C ILE A 110 -5.93 13.93 16.75
N ALA A 111 -6.51 13.93 17.96
CA ALA A 111 -6.02 13.07 19.03
C ALA A 111 -6.26 11.58 18.73
N ARG A 112 -7.40 11.24 18.10
CA ARG A 112 -7.71 9.88 17.65
C ARG A 112 -6.68 9.42 16.59
N LEU A 113 -6.47 10.22 15.55
CA LEU A 113 -5.50 9.93 14.50
C LEU A 113 -4.07 9.80 15.06
N THR A 114 -3.68 10.69 15.96
CA THR A 114 -2.37 10.64 16.62
C THR A 114 -2.15 9.33 17.38
N ARG A 115 -3.16 8.85 18.13
CA ARG A 115 -3.08 7.58 18.84
C ARG A 115 -2.97 6.40 17.88
N LEU A 116 -3.75 6.39 16.80
CA LEU A 116 -3.65 5.36 15.77
C LEU A 116 -2.26 5.37 15.14
N CYS A 117 -1.76 6.53 14.69
CA CYS A 117 -0.45 6.63 14.08
C CYS A 117 0.66 6.13 15.01
N ARG A 118 0.61 6.45 16.31
CA ARG A 118 1.53 5.90 17.32
C ARG A 118 1.43 4.38 17.44
N LEU A 119 0.22 3.81 17.42
CA LEU A 119 0.04 2.35 17.45
C LEU A 119 0.65 1.71 16.20
N LEU A 120 0.36 2.25 15.03
CA LEU A 120 0.83 1.70 13.76
C LEU A 120 2.36 1.79 13.62
N ASN A 121 2.96 2.87 14.12
CA ASN A 121 4.40 3.13 14.09
C ASN A 121 5.17 2.52 15.27
N GLY A 122 4.50 2.19 16.37
CA GLY A 122 5.13 1.60 17.55
C GLY A 122 5.03 0.07 17.59
N VAL A 123 4.02 -0.50 16.93
CA VAL A 123 3.67 -1.93 17.09
C VAL A 123 3.59 -2.64 15.74
N PHE A 124 2.67 -2.23 14.87
CA PHE A 124 2.45 -2.88 13.58
C PHE A 124 1.56 -2.02 12.66
N PRO A 125 1.85 -1.90 11.36
CA PRO A 125 2.93 -2.60 10.63
C PRO A 125 4.23 -1.79 10.53
N PHE A 126 4.24 -0.51 10.89
CA PHE A 126 5.35 0.43 10.66
C PHE A 126 6.33 0.50 11.83
N ALA A 127 6.56 -0.61 12.54
CA ALA A 127 7.37 -0.61 13.75
C ALA A 127 8.89 -0.55 13.48
N PRO A 128 9.67 0.09 14.38
CA PRO A 128 11.12 -0.02 14.37
C PRO A 128 11.58 -1.46 14.69
N PRO A 129 12.80 -1.85 14.27
CA PRO A 129 13.80 -1.03 13.59
C PRO A 129 13.65 -0.99 12.06
N ALA A 130 12.58 -1.57 11.51
CA ALA A 130 12.38 -1.58 10.06
C ALA A 130 12.07 -0.18 9.52
N PHE A 131 11.15 0.53 10.18
CA PHE A 131 10.84 1.93 9.89
C PHE A 131 11.60 2.84 10.86
N GLU A 132 12.16 3.93 10.35
CA GLU A 132 12.76 4.98 11.17
C GLU A 132 11.92 6.25 11.04
N ARG A 133 10.99 6.42 11.99
CA ARG A 133 10.15 7.62 12.10
C ARG A 133 10.81 8.65 13.00
N VAL A 134 10.74 9.92 12.58
CA VAL A 134 11.14 11.09 13.35
C VAL A 134 9.93 11.99 13.52
N ASP A 135 9.48 12.17 14.76
CA ASP A 135 8.42 13.12 15.06
C ASP A 135 8.92 14.55 14.85
N LEU A 136 8.12 15.34 14.13
CA LEU A 136 8.36 16.77 13.93
C LEU A 136 7.54 17.57 14.96
N PRO A 137 7.88 18.85 15.22
CA PRO A 137 7.05 19.71 16.06
C PRO A 137 5.59 19.73 15.58
N GLY A 138 4.70 19.18 16.39
CA GLY A 138 3.25 19.15 16.14
C GLY A 138 2.50 20.21 16.94
N SER A 139 1.18 20.20 16.82
CA SER A 139 0.26 21.03 17.61
C SER A 139 -1.02 20.23 17.93
N PRO A 140 -1.94 20.74 18.77
CA PRO A 140 -3.24 20.08 18.99
C PRO A 140 -4.05 19.84 17.71
N THR A 141 -3.71 20.50 16.62
CA THR A 141 -4.36 20.38 15.30
C THR A 141 -3.43 19.88 14.20
N LEU A 142 -2.19 19.51 14.53
CA LEU A 142 -1.17 19.10 13.55
C LEU A 142 -0.42 17.86 14.05
N LEU A 143 -0.54 16.79 13.28
CA LEU A 143 0.33 15.63 13.38
C LEU A 143 1.37 15.71 12.25
N ALA A 144 2.65 15.77 12.62
CA ALA A 144 3.75 15.85 11.66
C ALA A 144 4.88 14.89 12.07
N PHE A 145 5.40 14.15 11.11
CA PHE A 145 6.54 13.25 11.26
C PHE A 145 7.15 12.96 9.89
N ASP A 146 8.43 12.61 9.87
CA ASP A 146 9.15 12.12 8.69
C ASP A 146 9.52 10.64 8.87
N TYR A 147 9.56 9.89 7.77
CA TYR A 147 10.29 8.62 7.73
C TYR A 147 11.68 8.85 7.14
N ARG A 148 12.71 8.63 7.94
CA ARG A 148 14.10 8.54 7.47
C ARG A 148 14.41 7.22 6.77
N ARG A 149 13.65 6.17 7.12
CA ARG A 149 13.68 4.87 6.46
C ARG A 149 12.26 4.33 6.32
N CYS A 150 11.92 3.93 5.09
CA CYS A 150 10.64 3.31 4.75
C CYS A 150 10.91 2.11 3.82
N PRO A 151 10.85 0.86 4.34
CA PRO A 151 11.06 -0.34 3.55
C PRO A 151 10.21 -0.44 2.28
N MET A 152 9.00 0.12 2.30
CA MET A 152 8.10 0.12 1.15
C MET A 152 8.61 1.03 0.02
N ALA A 153 9.06 2.23 0.39
CA ALA A 153 9.66 3.18 -0.55
C ALA A 153 10.98 2.62 -1.09
N ASP A 154 11.81 2.02 -0.22
CA ASP A 154 13.07 1.40 -0.62
C ASP A 154 12.84 0.25 -1.61
N ALA A 155 11.86 -0.63 -1.34
CA ALA A 155 11.52 -1.74 -2.23
C ALA A 155 10.95 -1.27 -3.57
N SER A 156 10.05 -0.28 -3.53
CA SER A 156 9.48 0.29 -4.74
C SER A 156 10.56 0.96 -5.60
N ALA A 157 11.47 1.73 -4.99
CA ALA A 157 12.57 2.39 -5.70
C ALA A 157 13.55 1.38 -6.34
N ARG A 158 13.88 0.29 -5.62
CA ARG A 158 14.73 -0.80 -6.14
C ARG A 158 14.16 -1.46 -7.40
N HIS A 159 12.84 -1.49 -7.53
CA HIS A 159 12.16 -2.03 -8.72
C HIS A 159 11.62 -0.95 -9.65
N GLU A 160 12.20 0.26 -9.59
CA GLU A 160 11.89 1.37 -10.49
C GLU A 160 10.42 1.80 -10.46
N ALA A 161 9.77 1.70 -9.30
CA ALA A 161 8.36 2.03 -9.09
C ALA A 161 8.06 2.99 -7.91
N PRO A 162 8.83 4.08 -7.71
CA PRO A 162 8.57 5.00 -6.59
C PRO A 162 7.22 5.72 -6.68
N ASP A 163 6.74 5.99 -7.90
CA ASP A 163 5.42 6.55 -8.20
C ASP A 163 4.27 5.63 -7.73
N LEU A 164 4.45 4.32 -7.93
CA LEU A 164 3.52 3.32 -7.44
C LEU A 164 3.40 3.36 -5.92
N CYS A 165 4.51 3.53 -5.19
CA CYS A 165 4.47 3.61 -3.73
C CYS A 165 3.61 4.77 -3.23
N ALA A 166 3.78 5.95 -3.84
CA ALA A 166 3.03 7.13 -3.46
C ALA A 166 1.53 6.95 -3.73
N GLU A 167 1.17 6.46 -4.92
CA GLU A 167 -0.21 6.29 -5.34
C GLU A 167 -0.92 5.12 -4.63
N ALA A 168 -0.22 4.03 -4.37
CA ALA A 168 -0.78 2.84 -3.73
C ALA A 168 -0.87 2.93 -2.21
N PHE A 169 0.09 3.61 -1.56
CA PHE A 169 0.21 3.59 -0.10
C PHE A 169 0.04 4.95 0.55
N CYS A 170 0.85 5.94 0.16
CA CYS A 170 0.78 7.28 0.78
C CYS A 170 -0.58 7.94 0.57
N ARG A 171 -1.21 7.73 -0.59
CA ARG A 171 -2.55 8.24 -0.87
C ARG A 171 -3.62 7.74 0.11
N ILE A 172 -3.44 6.56 0.71
CA ILE A 172 -4.40 6.02 1.69
C ILE A 172 -4.48 6.88 2.94
N ASP A 173 -3.42 7.64 3.27
CA ASP A 173 -3.42 8.51 4.44
C ASP A 173 -4.53 9.57 4.37
N HIS A 174 -4.89 10.05 3.17
CA HIS A 174 -6.05 10.92 2.97
C HIS A 174 -7.36 10.23 3.37
N ARG A 175 -7.54 8.96 3.03
CA ARG A 175 -8.73 8.18 3.41
C ARG A 175 -8.77 7.90 4.91
N ILE A 176 -7.61 7.67 5.52
CA ILE A 176 -7.52 7.52 6.97
C ILE A 176 -7.92 8.84 7.64
N ALA A 177 -7.44 9.99 7.15
CA ALA A 177 -7.85 11.30 7.67
C ALA A 177 -9.37 11.51 7.58
N GLU A 178 -9.98 11.22 6.42
CA GLU A 178 -11.45 11.28 6.24
C GLU A 178 -12.19 10.39 7.26
N VAL A 179 -11.72 9.16 7.48
CA VAL A 179 -12.30 8.22 8.46
C VAL A 179 -12.26 8.78 9.89
N PHE A 180 -11.20 9.50 10.22
CA PHE A 180 -10.99 10.11 11.52
C PHE A 180 -11.55 11.54 11.65
N GLU A 181 -12.17 12.07 10.59
CA GLU A 181 -12.76 13.41 10.54
C GLU A 181 -11.72 14.51 10.76
N VAL A 182 -10.53 14.31 10.19
CA VAL A 182 -9.40 15.25 10.19
C VAL A 182 -9.30 15.95 8.84
#